data_AF-A0A951V1W5-F1
#
_entry.id   AF-A0A951V1W5-F1
#
_cell.length_a   1.000
_cell.length_b   1.000
_cell.length_c   1.000
_cell.angle_alpha   90.00
_cell.angle_beta   90.00
_cell.angle_gamma   90.00
#
_symmetry.space_group_name_H-M   'P 1'
#
loop_
_entity.id
_entity.type
_entity.pdbx_description
1 polymer ?
#
loop_
_entity_poly.entity_id
_entity_poly.type
_entity_poly.pdbx_seq_one_letter_code
_entity_poly.pdbx_strand_id
1 'polypeptide(L)'
;VLKNLAGARIDTSHVTARNALQIIDLHIQAVKDSAATEGLSNTERRKLQTRLQELESSKMRVRSFRDMERRYKQAESKYLVEIHKKIAMPVSAIIFVLIGAPLGMIVRRGGLGISGGISLIFFLIYWGFIMTGERLADRLLMSPWFAMWWGNIIFGIIGLFLVHYAIREHLTIRLPKWMEGIRKWSKDEEGE
;
A
#
# COMPACT_ATOMS: atom_id res chain seq x y z
N VAL A 1 3.14 -28.81 42.39
CA VAL A 1 2.24 -28.93 41.22
C VAL A 1 2.83 -28.34 39.94
N LEU A 2 3.59 -27.24 39.96
CA LEU A 2 4.15 -26.60 38.75
C LEU A 2 5.49 -27.17 38.20
N LYS A 3 6.02 -28.28 38.76
CA LYS A 3 7.25 -28.93 38.24
C LYS A 3 7.00 -30.13 37.32
N ASN A 4 5.77 -30.65 37.23
CA ASN A 4 5.44 -31.84 36.43
C ASN A 4 4.91 -31.53 35.01
N LEU A 5 4.92 -30.26 34.59
CA LEU A 5 4.51 -29.87 33.24
C LEU A 5 5.70 -29.51 32.33
N ALA A 6 6.92 -29.90 32.70
CA ALA A 6 8.12 -29.74 31.89
C ALA A 6 8.20 -30.69 30.68
N GLY A 7 7.25 -31.64 30.55
CA GLY A 7 7.17 -32.59 29.43
C GLY A 7 6.29 -32.16 28.25
N ALA A 8 5.44 -31.14 28.43
CA ALA A 8 4.68 -30.57 27.33
C ALA A 8 5.51 -29.42 26.75
N ARG A 9 6.31 -29.74 25.73
CA ARG A 9 6.89 -28.77 24.81
C ARG A 9 5.72 -28.13 24.04
N ILE A 10 4.92 -27.31 24.72
CA ILE A 10 3.93 -26.45 24.10
C ILE A 10 4.77 -25.50 23.27
N ASP A 11 4.71 -25.71 21.97
CA ASP A 11 5.27 -24.86 20.96
C ASP A 11 4.70 -23.44 21.16
N THR A 12 5.40 -22.64 21.96
CA THR A 12 5.01 -21.28 22.33
C THR A 12 5.12 -20.31 21.16
N SER A 13 5.59 -20.76 20.00
CA SER A 13 5.67 -19.98 18.76
C SER A 13 4.29 -19.61 18.18
N HIS A 14 3.25 -20.40 18.48
CA HIS A 14 1.90 -20.23 17.92
C HIS A 14 0.90 -19.57 18.87
N VAL A 15 1.30 -19.19 20.09
CA VAL A 15 0.46 -18.34 20.94
C VAL A 15 0.60 -16.90 20.44
N THR A 16 -0.06 -16.60 19.32
CA THR A 16 -0.20 -15.24 18.81
C THR A 16 -0.62 -14.34 19.97
N ALA A 17 0.02 -13.18 20.14
CA ALA A 17 -0.27 -12.28 21.25
C ALA A 17 -1.79 -12.02 21.42
N ARG A 18 -2.56 -12.09 20.33
CA ARG A 18 -4.04 -12.03 20.29
C ARG A 18 -4.71 -13.09 21.16
N ASN A 19 -4.28 -14.35 21.04
CA ASN A 19 -4.79 -15.48 21.81
C ASN A 19 -4.43 -15.32 23.29
N ALA A 20 -3.20 -14.87 23.59
CA ALA A 20 -2.77 -14.62 24.97
C ALA A 20 -3.62 -13.52 25.65
N LEU A 21 -3.90 -12.41 24.96
CA LEU A 21 -4.76 -11.36 25.53
C LEU A 21 -6.21 -11.82 25.74
N GLN A 22 -6.76 -12.64 24.84
CA GLN A 22 -8.10 -13.20 25.01
C GLN A 22 -8.17 -14.13 26.22
N ILE A 23 -7.17 -15.01 26.40
CA ILE A 23 -7.10 -15.92 27.54
C ILE A 23 -6.98 -15.13 28.85
N ILE A 24 -6.13 -14.09 28.89
CA ILE A 24 -5.97 -13.24 30.07
C ILE A 24 -7.27 -12.48 30.39
N ASP A 25 -7.97 -11.96 29.37
CA ASP A 25 -9.26 -11.28 29.57
C ASP A 25 -10.32 -12.22 30.15
N LEU A 26 -10.39 -13.48 29.69
CA LEU A 26 -11.28 -14.49 30.26
C LEU A 26 -10.96 -14.77 31.74
N HIS A 27 -9.69 -14.87 32.09
CA HIS A 27 -9.27 -15.07 33.49
C HIS A 27 -9.60 -13.86 34.37
N ILE A 28 -9.42 -12.64 33.87
CA ILE A 28 -9.78 -11.42 34.60
C ILE A 28 -11.28 -11.39 34.87
N GLN A 29 -12.12 -11.74 33.89
CA GLN A 29 -13.57 -11.79 34.09
C GLN A 29 -13.96 -12.85 35.11
N ALA A 30 -13.44 -14.08 34.98
CA ALA A 30 -13.72 -15.15 35.94
C ALA A 30 -13.33 -14.78 37.38
N VAL A 31 -12.21 -14.04 37.57
CA VAL A 31 -11.78 -13.55 38.89
C VAL A 31 -12.69 -12.43 39.40
N LYS A 32 -13.17 -11.53 38.52
CA LYS A 32 -14.15 -10.49 38.89
C LYS A 32 -15.49 -11.10 39.31
N ASP A 33 -15.97 -12.09 38.58
CA ASP A 33 -17.21 -12.81 38.90
C ASP A 33 -17.10 -13.55 40.24
N SER A 34 -15.96 -14.21 40.46
CA SER A 34 -15.64 -14.85 41.73
C SER A 34 -15.56 -13.86 42.90
N ALA A 35 -15.07 -12.63 42.65
CA ALA A 35 -15.00 -11.59 43.67
C ALA A 35 -16.35 -10.93 43.98
N ALA A 36 -17.32 -11.01 43.06
CA ALA A 36 -18.68 -10.48 43.21
C ALA A 36 -19.61 -11.42 44.01
N THR A 37 -19.17 -12.64 44.32
CA THR A 37 -19.97 -13.61 45.07
C THR A 37 -20.16 -13.15 46.53
N GLU A 38 -21.40 -13.17 47.02
CA GLU A 38 -21.72 -12.85 48.41
C GLU A 38 -21.27 -13.99 49.34
N GLY A 39 -20.74 -13.65 50.53
CA GLY A 39 -20.30 -14.64 51.55
C GLY A 39 -18.79 -14.92 51.64
N LEU A 40 -17.95 -14.24 50.86
CA LEU A 40 -16.49 -14.41 50.92
C LEU A 40 -15.86 -13.82 52.20
N SER A 41 -14.90 -14.55 52.77
CA SER A 41 -14.06 -14.06 53.86
C SER A 41 -13.11 -12.95 53.39
N ASN A 42 -12.76 -12.00 54.27
CA ASN A 42 -11.84 -10.89 53.98
C ASN A 42 -10.48 -11.38 53.46
N THR A 43 -10.03 -12.56 53.88
CA THR A 43 -8.78 -13.18 53.42
C THR A 43 -8.88 -13.65 51.96
N GLU A 44 -10.03 -14.18 51.55
CA GLU A 44 -10.28 -14.63 50.18
C GLU A 44 -10.39 -13.45 49.23
N ARG A 45 -11.08 -12.38 49.65
CA ARG A 45 -11.15 -11.11 48.91
C ARG A 45 -9.77 -10.51 48.67
N ARG A 46 -8.89 -10.50 49.68
CA ARG A 46 -7.50 -10.03 49.52
C ARG A 46 -6.73 -10.88 48.51
N LYS A 47 -6.83 -12.22 48.57
CA LYS A 47 -6.18 -13.11 47.60
C LYS A 47 -6.67 -12.88 46.17
N LEU A 48 -7.97 -12.70 45.99
CA LEU A 48 -8.55 -12.40 44.67
C LEU A 48 -8.09 -11.03 44.14
N GLN A 49 -8.01 -10.01 45.01
CA GLN A 49 -7.47 -8.70 44.64
C GLN A 49 -6.01 -8.79 44.18
N THR A 50 -5.16 -9.52 44.91
CA THR A 50 -3.76 -9.73 44.50
C THR A 50 -3.65 -10.43 43.16
N ARG A 51 -4.44 -11.50 42.94
CA ARG A 51 -4.48 -12.23 41.66
C ARG A 51 -4.97 -11.35 40.50
N LEU A 52 -5.96 -10.50 40.76
CA LEU A 52 -6.47 -9.58 39.74
C LEU A 52 -5.42 -8.53 39.37
N GLN A 53 -4.69 -8.00 40.35
CA GLN A 53 -3.59 -7.07 40.12
C GLN A 53 -2.45 -7.74 39.33
N GLU A 54 -2.11 -9.00 39.64
CA GLU A 54 -1.14 -9.79 38.88
C GLU A 54 -1.59 -10.02 37.42
N LEU A 55 -2.86 -10.38 37.19
CA LEU A 55 -3.42 -10.58 35.85
C LEU A 55 -3.44 -9.30 35.02
N GLU A 56 -3.87 -8.18 35.60
CA GLU A 56 -3.86 -6.87 34.93
C GLU A 56 -2.42 -6.42 34.59
N SER A 57 -1.46 -6.68 35.49
CA SER A 57 -0.04 -6.42 35.20
C SER A 57 0.46 -7.28 34.03
N SER A 58 0.04 -8.55 33.96
CA SER A 58 0.40 -9.47 32.89
C SER A 58 -0.19 -9.05 31.55
N LYS A 59 -1.46 -8.65 31.55
CA LYS A 59 -2.15 -8.08 30.39
C LYS A 59 -1.44 -6.84 29.86
N MET A 60 -1.01 -5.95 30.76
CA MET A 60 -0.30 -4.73 30.40
C MET A 60 1.04 -5.05 29.73
N ARG A 61 1.82 -6.01 30.27
CA ARG A 61 3.07 -6.47 29.65
C ARG A 61 2.84 -7.02 28.24
N VAL A 62 1.85 -7.89 28.05
CA VAL A 62 1.55 -8.48 26.72
C VAL A 62 1.08 -7.40 25.73
N ARG A 63 0.28 -6.42 26.18
CA ARG A 63 -0.11 -5.28 25.36
C ARG A 63 1.10 -4.43 24.96
N SER A 64 1.98 -4.11 25.90
CA SER A 64 3.16 -3.29 25.61
C SER A 64 4.09 -3.97 24.60
N PHE A 65 4.32 -5.29 24.73
CA PHE A 65 5.11 -6.03 23.74
C PHE A 65 4.49 -5.99 22.34
N ARG A 66 3.16 -6.16 22.24
CA ARG A 66 2.45 -6.07 20.95
C ARG A 66 2.54 -4.66 20.36
N ASP A 67 2.35 -3.64 21.18
CA ASP A 67 2.40 -2.25 20.72
C ASP A 67 3.80 -1.88 20.22
N MET A 68 4.84 -2.39 20.89
CA MET A 68 6.22 -2.26 20.41
C MET A 68 6.40 -2.96 19.07
N GLU A 69 5.99 -4.22 18.94
CA GLU A 69 6.09 -4.97 17.68
C GLU A 69 5.36 -4.25 16.53
N ARG A 70 4.16 -3.72 16.80
CA ARG A 70 3.39 -2.96 15.82
C ARG A 70 4.11 -1.68 15.41
N ARG A 71 4.70 -0.95 16.36
CA ARG A 71 5.50 0.25 16.07
C ARG A 71 6.71 -0.06 15.20
N TYR A 72 7.41 -1.16 15.47
CA TYR A 72 8.53 -1.62 14.63
C TYR A 72 8.06 -1.91 13.19
N LYS A 73 6.98 -2.67 13.02
CA LYS A 73 6.42 -2.97 11.68
C LYS A 73 5.94 -1.71 10.95
N GLN A 74 5.36 -0.74 11.68
CA GLN A 74 4.96 0.54 11.08
C GLN A 74 6.16 1.36 10.62
N ALA A 75 7.21 1.42 11.43
CA ALA A 75 8.44 2.11 11.06
C ALA A 75 9.07 1.46 9.81
N GLU A 76 9.19 0.14 9.80
CA GLU A 76 9.69 -0.63 8.66
C GLU A 76 8.84 -0.39 7.39
N SER A 77 7.52 -0.50 7.51
CA SER A 77 6.58 -0.23 6.41
C SER A 77 6.80 1.17 5.84
N LYS A 78 6.91 2.18 6.70
CA LYS A 78 7.14 3.58 6.28
C LYS A 78 8.46 3.74 5.53
N TYR A 79 9.56 3.15 6.01
CA TYR A 79 10.84 3.17 5.30
C TYR A 79 10.74 2.53 3.92
N LEU A 80 10.07 1.38 3.82
CA LEU A 80 9.87 0.71 2.54
C LEU A 80 8.99 1.56 1.60
N VAL A 81 7.92 2.16 2.10
CA VAL A 81 7.06 3.06 1.30
C VAL A 81 7.88 4.19 0.69
N GLU A 82 8.73 4.85 1.48
CA GLU A 82 9.58 5.95 1.01
C GLU A 82 10.53 5.50 -0.11
N ILE A 83 11.11 4.31 0.00
CA ILE A 83 11.99 3.73 -1.04
C ILE A 83 11.20 3.48 -2.32
N HIS A 84 10.07 2.79 -2.24
CA HIS A 84 9.26 2.48 -3.41
C HIS A 84 8.68 3.72 -4.06
N LYS A 85 8.31 4.74 -3.27
CA LYS A 85 7.83 6.04 -3.76
C LYS A 85 8.89 6.75 -4.60
N LYS A 86 10.15 6.75 -4.16
CA LYS A 86 11.27 7.34 -4.93
C LYS A 86 11.47 6.67 -6.29
N ILE A 87 11.27 5.35 -6.37
CA ILE A 87 11.38 4.58 -7.62
C ILE A 87 10.11 4.74 -8.49
N ALA A 88 8.94 4.85 -7.87
CA ALA A 88 7.66 4.97 -8.57
C ALA A 88 7.50 6.33 -9.27
N MET A 89 8.08 7.40 -8.73
CA MET A 89 8.02 8.75 -9.32
C MET A 89 8.56 8.81 -10.77
N PRO A 90 9.80 8.40 -11.09
CA PRO A 90 10.29 8.42 -12.47
C PRO A 90 9.50 7.47 -13.38
N VAL A 91 9.06 6.31 -12.88
CA VAL A 91 8.20 5.39 -13.64
C VAL A 91 6.87 6.05 -14.03
N SER A 92 6.27 6.81 -13.10
CA SER A 92 5.03 7.53 -13.37
C SER A 92 5.18 8.62 -14.42
N ALA A 93 6.35 9.27 -14.52
CA ALA A 93 6.63 10.25 -15.56
C ALA A 93 6.58 9.60 -16.96
N ILE A 94 7.15 8.39 -17.11
CA ILE A 94 7.09 7.63 -18.37
C ILE A 94 5.64 7.29 -18.71
N ILE A 95 4.86 6.84 -17.73
CA ILE A 95 3.43 6.53 -17.90
C ILE A 95 2.64 7.77 -18.32
N PHE A 96 2.91 8.93 -17.73
CA PHE A 96 2.25 10.18 -18.13
C PHE A 96 2.59 10.61 -19.56
N VAL A 97 3.82 10.38 -20.02
CA VAL A 97 4.18 10.61 -21.43
C VAL A 97 3.41 9.66 -22.34
N LEU A 98 3.29 8.38 -21.97
CA LEU A 98 2.52 7.38 -22.72
C LEU A 98 1.03 7.72 -22.80
N ILE A 99 0.46 8.33 -21.76
CA ILE A 99 -0.93 8.79 -21.76
C ILE A 99 -1.05 10.12 -22.53
N GLY A 100 -0.20 11.09 -22.23
CA GLY A 100 -0.28 12.45 -22.74
C GLY A 100 -0.03 12.57 -24.24
N ALA A 101 0.88 11.77 -24.80
CA ALA A 101 1.16 11.78 -26.24
C ALA A 101 -0.06 11.42 -27.11
N PRO A 102 -0.72 10.26 -26.93
CA PRO A 102 -1.94 9.92 -27.67
C PRO A 102 -3.12 10.83 -27.34
N LEU A 103 -3.32 11.23 -26.07
CA LEU A 103 -4.38 12.18 -25.71
C LEU A 103 -4.20 13.54 -26.41
N GLY A 104 -2.98 14.07 -26.44
CA GLY A 104 -2.66 15.32 -27.13
C GLY A 104 -2.90 15.25 -28.64
N MET A 105 -2.61 14.10 -29.25
CA MET A 105 -2.87 13.87 -30.69
C MET A 105 -4.36 13.78 -31.00
N ILE A 106 -5.12 13.02 -30.22
CA ILE A 106 -6.57 12.82 -30.43
C ILE A 106 -7.35 14.13 -30.20
N VAL A 107 -6.98 14.87 -29.15
CA VAL A 107 -7.71 16.07 -28.70
C VAL A 107 -7.34 17.33 -29.50
N ARG A 108 -6.53 17.23 -30.56
CA ARG A 108 -6.12 18.36 -31.44
C ARG A 108 -7.27 19.21 -32.02
N ARG A 109 -8.53 18.77 -31.93
CA ARG A 109 -9.71 19.58 -32.29
C ARG A 109 -10.07 20.64 -31.24
N GLY A 110 -9.57 20.50 -30.01
CA GLY A 110 -9.62 21.51 -28.97
C GLY A 110 -8.26 22.21 -28.84
N GLY A 111 -8.25 23.53 -28.65
CA GLY A 111 -7.01 24.32 -28.55
C GLY A 111 -6.04 23.84 -27.45
N LEU A 112 -4.81 24.36 -27.46
CA LEU A 112 -3.69 23.95 -26.57
C LEU A 112 -4.06 23.85 -25.07
N GLY A 113 -5.03 24.64 -24.59
CA GLY A 113 -5.49 24.59 -23.21
C GLY A 113 -6.29 23.34 -22.83
N ILE A 114 -7.00 22.70 -23.79
CA ILE A 114 -7.86 21.55 -23.49
C ILE A 114 -7.02 20.31 -23.20
N SER A 115 -5.97 20.04 -24.00
CA SER A 115 -5.03 18.94 -23.72
C SER A 115 -4.27 19.13 -22.41
N GLY A 116 -3.90 20.37 -22.09
CA GLY A 116 -3.27 20.73 -20.82
C GLY A 116 -4.20 20.50 -19.62
N GLY A 117 -5.45 20.94 -19.72
CA GLY A 117 -6.46 20.75 -18.67
C GLY A 117 -6.76 19.28 -18.39
N ILE A 118 -6.90 18.45 -19.44
CA ILE A 118 -7.10 17.00 -19.26
C ILE A 118 -5.88 16.37 -18.57
N SER A 119 -4.66 16.75 -18.98
CA SER A 119 -3.43 16.26 -18.35
C SER A 119 -3.36 16.62 -16.86
N LEU A 120 -3.80 17.82 -16.50
CA LEU A 120 -3.89 18.27 -15.10
C LEU A 120 -4.88 17.42 -14.29
N ILE A 121 -6.05 17.11 -14.85
CA ILE A 121 -7.05 16.26 -14.18
C ILE A 121 -6.47 14.86 -13.94
N PHE A 122 -5.82 14.26 -14.94
CA PHE A 122 -5.16 12.96 -14.78
C PHE A 122 -4.06 13.00 -13.71
N PHE A 123 -3.29 14.09 -13.66
CA PHE A 123 -2.28 14.30 -12.62
C PHE A 123 -2.89 14.37 -11.22
N LEU A 124 -4.00 15.09 -11.04
CA LEU A 124 -4.71 15.17 -9.75
C LEU A 124 -5.26 13.82 -9.30
N ILE A 125 -5.83 13.04 -10.23
CA ILE A 125 -6.31 11.69 -9.93
C ILE A 125 -5.12 10.83 -9.47
N TYR A 126 -4.02 10.82 -10.23
CA TYR A 126 -2.83 10.05 -9.87
C TYR A 126 -2.25 10.46 -8.51
N TRP A 127 -2.25 11.75 -8.20
CA TRP A 127 -1.84 12.23 -6.87
C TRP A 127 -2.71 11.62 -5.76
N GLY A 128 -4.02 11.51 -5.99
CA GLY A 128 -4.95 10.81 -5.10
C GLY A 128 -4.60 9.33 -4.91
N PHE A 129 -4.15 8.64 -5.96
CA PHE A 129 -3.68 7.25 -5.88
C PHE A 129 -2.41 7.13 -5.01
N ILE A 130 -1.41 8.01 -5.19
CA ILE A 130 -0.22 8.02 -4.32
C ILE A 130 -0.63 8.25 -2.86
N MET A 131 -1.45 9.28 -2.60
CA MET A 131 -1.85 9.64 -1.24
C MET A 131 -2.64 8.52 -0.54
N THR A 132 -3.53 7.87 -1.28
CA THR A 132 -4.30 6.73 -0.77
C THR A 132 -3.40 5.54 -0.51
N GLY A 133 -2.48 5.22 -1.43
CA GLY A 133 -1.50 4.16 -1.26
C GLY A 133 -0.65 4.35 0.01
N GLU A 134 -0.13 5.55 0.23
CA GLU A 134 0.66 5.91 1.41
C GLU A 134 -0.13 5.68 2.70
N ARG A 135 -1.38 6.17 2.75
CA ARG A 135 -2.28 5.95 3.90
C ARG A 135 -2.62 4.47 4.15
N LEU A 136 -2.72 3.66 3.10
CA LEU A 136 -2.99 2.22 3.22
C LEU A 136 -1.78 1.47 3.79
N ALA A 137 -0.57 1.82 3.35
CA ALA A 137 0.66 1.21 3.84
C ALA A 137 1.01 1.65 5.27
N ASP A 138 0.76 2.91 5.63
CA ASP A 138 0.93 3.42 7.00
C ASP A 138 0.05 2.69 8.02
N ARG A 139 -1.14 2.27 7.58
CA ARG A 139 -2.08 1.50 8.40
C ARG A 139 -1.77 -0.01 8.42
N LEU A 140 -0.71 -0.46 7.75
CA LEU A 140 -0.38 -1.87 7.56
C LEU A 140 -1.53 -2.67 6.91
N LEU A 141 -2.39 -2.01 6.13
CA LEU A 141 -3.50 -2.66 5.43
C LEU A 141 -3.06 -3.27 4.09
N MET A 142 -2.01 -2.71 3.50
CA MET A 142 -1.50 -3.12 2.21
C MET A 142 0.03 -3.13 2.26
N SER A 143 0.67 -4.04 1.51
CA SER A 143 2.13 -4.10 1.49
C SER A 143 2.72 -2.82 0.88
N PRO A 144 3.84 -2.29 1.38
CA PRO A 144 4.50 -1.09 0.85
C PRO A 144 4.73 -1.14 -0.66
N TRP A 145 5.10 -2.32 -1.17
CA TRP A 145 5.27 -2.58 -2.59
C TRP A 145 3.96 -2.31 -3.35
N PHE A 146 2.90 -3.04 -3.05
CA PHE A 146 1.66 -2.90 -3.81
C PHE A 146 1.04 -1.51 -3.64
N ALA A 147 1.16 -0.92 -2.45
CA ALA A 147 0.65 0.40 -2.12
C ALA A 147 1.29 1.55 -2.92
N MET A 148 2.53 1.42 -3.37
CA MET A 148 3.15 2.44 -4.22
C MET A 148 3.00 2.15 -5.71
N TRP A 149 2.89 0.88 -6.10
CA TRP A 149 2.89 0.48 -7.51
C TRP A 149 1.51 0.35 -8.14
N TRP A 150 0.44 0.15 -7.37
CA TRP A 150 -0.91 -0.04 -7.92
C TRP A 150 -1.37 1.11 -8.82
N GLY A 151 -1.09 2.37 -8.45
CA GLY A 151 -1.40 3.53 -9.29
C GLY A 151 -0.65 3.49 -10.62
N ASN A 152 0.64 3.19 -10.60
CA ASN A 152 1.44 3.03 -11.82
C ASN A 152 0.94 1.88 -12.70
N ILE A 153 0.51 0.76 -12.11
CA ILE A 153 -0.02 -0.37 -12.88
C ILE A 153 -1.32 0.03 -13.59
N ILE A 154 -2.25 0.66 -12.87
CA ILE A 154 -3.55 1.07 -13.43
C ILE A 154 -3.36 2.11 -14.54
N PHE A 155 -2.61 3.17 -14.26
CA PHE A 155 -2.34 4.21 -15.26
C PHE A 155 -1.49 3.68 -16.41
N GLY A 156 -0.55 2.77 -16.16
CA GLY A 156 0.26 2.12 -17.18
C GLY A 156 -0.59 1.30 -18.15
N ILE A 157 -1.56 0.53 -17.64
CA ILE A 157 -2.51 -0.23 -18.48
C ILE A 157 -3.35 0.73 -19.32
N ILE A 158 -3.88 1.80 -18.71
CA ILE A 158 -4.66 2.82 -19.42
C ILE A 158 -3.81 3.48 -20.51
N GLY A 159 -2.58 3.88 -20.20
CA GLY A 159 -1.66 4.49 -21.16
C GLY A 159 -1.32 3.56 -22.32
N LEU A 160 -1.03 2.29 -22.04
CA LEU A 160 -0.74 1.31 -23.08
C LEU A 160 -1.95 1.05 -23.99
N PHE A 161 -3.14 0.93 -23.40
CA PHE A 161 -4.39 0.80 -24.15
C PHE A 161 -4.63 2.02 -25.05
N LEU A 162 -4.38 3.21 -24.52
CA LEU A 162 -4.60 4.46 -25.24
C LEU A 162 -3.60 4.65 -26.40
N VAL A 163 -2.34 4.28 -26.20
CA VAL A 163 -1.34 4.23 -27.28
C VAL A 163 -1.79 3.25 -28.35
N HIS A 164 -2.24 2.05 -27.97
CA HIS A 164 -2.72 1.04 -28.92
C HIS A 164 -3.90 1.54 -29.75
N TYR A 165 -4.87 2.21 -29.10
CA TYR A 165 -6.03 2.80 -29.75
C TYR A 165 -5.63 3.94 -30.71
N ALA A 166 -4.79 4.87 -30.25
CA ALA A 166 -4.34 6.00 -31.07
C ALA A 166 -3.56 5.54 -32.32
N ILE A 167 -2.73 4.50 -32.19
CA ILE A 167 -2.00 3.92 -33.33
C ILE A 167 -2.97 3.32 -34.35
N ARG A 168 -4.02 2.61 -33.91
CA ARG A 168 -4.99 2.00 -34.83
C ARG A 168 -5.83 3.04 -35.60
N GLU A 169 -6.21 4.14 -34.96
CA GLU A 169 -7.09 5.14 -35.58
C GLU A 169 -6.35 6.21 -36.40
N HIS A 170 -5.07 6.48 -36.13
CA HIS A 170 -4.35 7.62 -36.72
C HIS A 170 -3.15 7.26 -37.61
N LEU A 171 -3.18 6.13 -38.31
CA LEU A 171 -2.19 5.78 -39.36
C LEU A 171 -2.35 6.64 -40.64
N THR A 172 -2.30 7.96 -40.51
CA THR A 172 -1.97 8.85 -41.64
C THR A 172 -0.49 9.23 -41.51
N ILE A 173 0.40 8.33 -41.89
CA ILE A 173 1.82 8.66 -42.09
C ILE A 173 1.90 9.57 -43.32
N ARG A 174 1.69 10.87 -43.11
CA ARG A 174 1.99 11.88 -44.14
C ARG A 174 3.50 12.11 -44.08
N LEU A 175 4.24 11.47 -44.97
CA LEU A 175 5.68 11.67 -45.10
C LEU A 175 5.97 13.18 -45.16
N PRO A 176 6.93 13.69 -44.37
CA PRO A 176 7.27 15.10 -44.41
C PRO A 176 7.81 15.47 -45.79
N LYS A 177 7.32 16.58 -46.36
CA LYS A 177 7.57 17.01 -47.76
C LYS A 177 9.05 17.10 -48.16
N TRP A 178 9.97 17.27 -47.22
CA TRP A 178 11.41 17.33 -47.50
C TRP A 178 11.98 16.00 -48.03
N MET A 179 11.33 14.86 -47.76
CA MET A 179 11.73 13.56 -48.33
C MET A 179 11.40 13.42 -49.83
N GLU A 180 10.48 14.23 -50.38
CA GLU A 180 10.22 14.25 -51.83
C GLU A 180 11.38 14.89 -52.61
N GLY A 181 12.10 15.83 -52.01
CA GLY A 181 13.26 16.50 -52.63
C GLY A 181 14.45 15.56 -52.86
N ILE A 182 14.68 14.63 -51.93
CA ILE A 182 15.79 13.66 -52.01
C ILE A 182 15.54 12.62 -53.13
N ARG A 183 14.27 12.25 -53.37
CA ARG A 183 13.91 11.34 -54.48
C ARG A 183 14.10 11.97 -55.86
N LYS A 184 14.05 13.30 -55.96
CA LYS A 184 14.33 14.03 -57.20
C LYS A 184 15.83 14.07 -57.49
N TRP A 185 16.64 14.42 -56.49
CA TRP A 185 18.09 14.56 -56.63
C TRP A 185 18.79 13.28 -57.10
N SER A 186 18.37 12.11 -56.61
CA SER A 186 18.92 10.81 -57.05
C SER A 186 18.58 10.42 -58.50
N LYS A 187 17.52 10.99 -59.10
CA LYS A 187 17.16 10.71 -60.50
C LYS A 187 17.91 11.59 -61.50
N ASP A 188 18.43 12.73 -61.04
CA ASP A 188 19.17 13.65 -61.88
C ASP A 188 20.65 13.18 -62.05
N GLU A 189 21.18 12.37 -61.12
CA GLU A 189 22.53 11.78 -61.20
C GLU A 189 22.64 10.51 -62.05
N GLU A 190 21.54 9.79 -62.33
CA GLU A 190 21.54 8.58 -63.17
C GLU A 190 21.20 8.84 -64.65
N GLY A 191 20.92 10.10 -65.01
CA GLY A 191 20.45 10.51 -66.34
C GLY A 191 21.44 11.32 -67.20
N GLU A 192 22.68 11.54 -66.74
CA GLU A 192 23.81 12.08 -67.52
C GLU A 192 24.77 10.97 -67.95
#